data_AF-A0A1Q8LW94-F1
#
_entry.id   AF-A0A1Q8LW94-F1
#
_cell.length_a   1.000
_cell.length_b   1.000
_cell.length_c   1.000
_cell.angle_alpha   90.00
_cell.angle_beta   90.00
_cell.angle_gamma   90.00
#
_symmetry.space_group_name_H-M   'P 1'
#
loop_
_entity.id
_entity.type
_entity.pdbx_description
1 polymer ?
#
loop_
_entity_poly.entity_id
_entity_poly.type
_entity_poly.pdbx_seq_one_letter_code
_entity_poly.pdbx_strand_id
1 'polypeptide(L)'
;MPFYATIVTVTDMNAGPEPVGQEQTGVWELRIGVFCTADQARDLTDKIQLMLCPDPMHRSPCPIPWSTAHWKLDDDQAAENYPELIEQARIERQGSGPAPAPAE
;
A
#
# COMPACT_ATOMS: atom_id res chain seq x y z
N MET A 1 5.97 5.47 18.60
CA MET A 1 4.68 5.47 17.86
C MET A 1 4.65 4.25 16.95
N PRO A 2 3.51 3.54 16.85
CA PRO A 2 3.35 2.39 15.96
C PRO A 2 3.55 2.78 14.49
N PHE A 3 4.05 1.85 13.69
CA PHE A 3 4.17 1.96 12.23
C PHE A 3 3.11 1.04 11.61
N TYR A 4 2.42 1.52 10.58
CA TYR A 4 1.37 0.78 9.89
C TYR A 4 1.73 0.59 8.42
N ALA A 5 1.35 -0.54 7.86
CA ALA A 5 1.49 -0.86 6.45
C ALA A 5 0.08 -0.91 5.88
N THR A 6 -0.15 -0.17 4.80
CA THR A 6 -1.36 -0.30 3.99
C THR A 6 -0.98 -1.00 2.70
N ILE A 7 -1.72 -2.05 2.38
CA ILE A 7 -1.50 -2.87 1.20
C ILE A 7 -2.74 -2.77 0.34
N VAL A 8 -2.53 -2.30 -0.88
CA VAL A 8 -3.59 -2.09 -1.85
C VAL A 8 -3.24 -2.91 -3.07
N THR A 9 -4.06 -3.89 -3.36
CA THR A 9 -3.96 -4.71 -4.58
C THR A 9 -4.83 -4.08 -5.66
N VAL A 10 -4.24 -3.80 -6.80
CA VAL A 10 -4.89 -3.24 -7.98
C VAL A 10 -4.83 -4.26 -9.10
N THR A 11 -5.98 -4.79 -9.47
CA THR A 11 -6.11 -5.70 -10.61
C THR A 11 -6.44 -4.90 -11.85
N ASP A 12 -5.66 -5.06 -12.92
CA ASP A 12 -6.03 -4.49 -14.22
C ASP A 12 -7.22 -5.28 -14.81
N MET A 13 -8.32 -4.57 -15.08
CA MET A 13 -9.49 -5.14 -15.77
C MET A 13 -9.51 -4.85 -17.27
N ASN A 14 -8.56 -4.09 -17.79
CA ASN A 14 -8.49 -3.74 -19.21
C ASN A 14 -7.78 -4.80 -20.06
N ALA A 15 -7.55 -5.99 -19.50
CA ALA A 15 -7.28 -7.19 -20.25
C ALA A 15 -8.48 -7.54 -21.16
N GLY A 16 -8.62 -6.80 -22.26
CA GLY A 16 -9.38 -7.26 -23.42
C GLY A 16 -8.83 -8.60 -23.91
N PRO A 17 -9.55 -9.32 -24.78
CA PRO A 17 -9.07 -10.61 -25.30
C PRO A 17 -7.70 -10.40 -25.95
N GLU A 18 -6.67 -10.91 -25.30
CA GLU A 18 -5.27 -10.69 -25.68
C GLU A 18 -4.98 -11.35 -27.04
N PRO A 19 -4.15 -10.74 -27.91
CA PRO A 19 -3.58 -11.46 -29.05
C PRO A 19 -2.68 -12.59 -28.53
N VAL A 20 -2.71 -13.73 -29.21
CA VAL A 20 -1.94 -14.93 -28.85
C VAL A 20 -0.44 -14.60 -28.78
N GLY A 21 0.07 -14.48 -27.55
CA GLY A 21 1.49 -14.41 -27.22
C GLY A 21 1.98 -13.04 -26.77
N GLN A 22 1.69 -12.63 -25.52
CA GLN A 22 2.68 -12.15 -24.54
C GLN A 22 2.02 -11.64 -23.23
N GLU A 23 2.60 -12.09 -22.11
CA GLU A 23 2.57 -11.61 -20.71
C GLU A 23 1.24 -11.38 -19.95
N GLN A 24 0.86 -12.41 -19.19
CA GLN A 24 0.15 -12.39 -17.89
C GLN A 24 -0.74 -11.17 -17.61
N THR A 25 -2.06 -11.40 -17.62
CA THR A 25 -3.05 -10.63 -16.86
C THR A 25 -2.65 -10.53 -15.38
N GLY A 26 -1.83 -9.53 -15.07
CA GLY A 26 -1.13 -9.41 -13.80
C GLY A 26 -1.92 -8.59 -12.80
N VAL A 27 -2.05 -9.12 -11.57
CA VAL A 27 -2.43 -8.30 -10.42
C VAL A 27 -1.21 -7.47 -10.02
N TRP A 28 -1.38 -6.15 -9.91
CA TRP A 28 -0.36 -5.25 -9.40
C TRP A 28 -0.60 -5.00 -7.91
N GLU A 29 0.42 -5.23 -7.08
CA GLU A 29 0.32 -4.96 -5.64
C GLU A 29 1.11 -3.70 -5.28
N LEU A 30 0.44 -2.73 -4.65
CA LEU A 30 1.06 -1.55 -4.08
C LEU A 30 1.16 -1.72 -2.55
N ARG A 31 2.38 -1.68 -2.04
CA ARG A 31 2.69 -1.77 -0.60
C ARG A 31 3.19 -0.42 -0.11
N ILE A 32 2.52 0.15 0.89
CA ILE A 32 2.81 1.48 1.41
C ILE A 32 3.02 1.39 2.93
N GLY A 33 4.26 1.57 3.39
CA GLY A 33 4.58 1.74 4.81
C GLY A 33 4.42 3.19 5.25
N VAL A 34 3.68 3.46 6.33
CA VAL A 34 3.42 4.80 6.85
C VAL A 34 3.54 4.87 8.39
N PHE A 35 4.20 5.92 8.89
CA PHE A 35 4.22 6.25 10.32
C PHE A 35 2.97 7.02 10.70
N CYS A 36 1.97 6.32 11.22
CA CYS A 36 0.70 6.94 11.58
C CYS A 36 -0.01 6.17 12.71
N THR A 37 -1.18 6.65 13.15
CA THR A 37 -2.07 5.90 14.04
C THR A 37 -2.97 4.95 13.23
N ALA A 38 -3.63 3.99 13.90
CA ALA A 38 -4.58 3.09 13.24
C ALA A 38 -5.69 3.85 12.49
N ASP A 39 -6.21 4.94 13.07
CA ASP A 39 -7.26 5.74 12.44
C ASP A 39 -6.75 6.50 11.22
N GLN A 40 -5.50 6.99 11.26
CA GLN A 40 -4.86 7.59 10.09
C GLN A 40 -4.58 6.56 8.98
N ALA A 41 -4.22 5.33 9.33
CA ALA A 41 -4.05 4.25 8.35
C ALA A 41 -5.37 3.89 7.66
N ARG A 42 -6.47 3.84 8.41
CA ARG A 42 -7.83 3.63 7.86
C ARG A 42 -8.25 4.76 6.94
N ASP A 43 -8.12 6.01 7.39
CA ASP A 43 -8.44 7.19 6.58
C ASP A 43 -7.60 7.25 5.29
N LEU A 44 -6.32 6.89 5.35
CA LEU A 44 -5.48 6.77 4.16
C LEU A 44 -5.97 5.66 3.22
N THR A 45 -6.35 4.51 3.76
CA THR A 45 -6.90 3.39 2.98
C THR A 45 -8.16 3.84 2.23
N ASP A 46 -9.10 4.48 2.92
CA ASP A 46 -10.34 4.99 2.34
C ASP A 46 -10.07 6.01 1.22
N LYS A 47 -9.11 6.91 1.42
CA LYS A 47 -8.68 7.88 0.39
C LYS A 47 -8.07 7.19 -0.82
N ILE A 48 -7.23 6.16 -0.63
CA ILE A 48 -6.65 5.39 -1.73
C ILE A 48 -7.74 4.69 -2.54
N GLN A 49 -8.73 4.10 -1.88
CA GLN A 49 -9.88 3.49 -2.55
C GLN A 49 -10.63 4.50 -3.44
N LEU A 50 -10.89 5.71 -2.91
CA LEU A 50 -11.55 6.78 -3.67
C LEU A 50 -10.72 7.25 -4.87
N MET A 51 -9.38 7.33 -4.73
CA MET A 51 -8.50 7.71 -5.83
C MET A 51 -8.43 6.65 -6.93
N LEU A 52 -8.47 5.36 -6.57
CA LEU A 52 -8.40 4.26 -7.51
C LEU A 52 -9.75 3.93 -8.16
N CYS A 53 -10.85 4.36 -7.55
CA CYS A 53 -12.17 4.19 -8.14
C CYS A 53 -12.40 5.23 -9.25
N PRO A 54 -12.64 4.82 -10.51
CA PRO A 54 -12.89 5.77 -11.60
C PRO A 54 -14.25 6.47 -11.50
N ASP A 55 -15.18 5.92 -10.71
CA ASP A 55 -16.46 6.56 -10.39
C ASP A 55 -16.72 6.43 -8.88
N PRO A 56 -16.23 7.35 -8.03
CA PRO A 56 -16.39 7.25 -6.58
C PRO A 56 -17.84 7.34 -6.09
N MET A 57 -18.81 7.69 -6.95
CA MET A 57 -20.23 7.85 -6.59
C MET A 57 -21.07 6.59 -6.86
N HIS A 58 -20.47 5.50 -7.36
CA HIS A 58 -21.18 4.22 -7.55
C HIS A 58 -21.67 3.64 -6.21
N ARG A 59 -22.72 2.83 -6.25
CA ARG A 59 -23.20 2.11 -5.05
C ARG A 59 -22.24 0.99 -4.69
N SER A 60 -21.75 0.95 -3.45
CA SER A 60 -20.91 -0.14 -2.96
C SER A 60 -21.60 -1.51 -3.11
N PRO A 61 -20.82 -2.59 -3.36
CA PRO A 61 -19.35 -2.62 -3.49
C PRO A 61 -18.83 -2.13 -4.84
N CYS A 62 -17.55 -1.73 -4.90
CA CYS A 62 -16.93 -1.30 -6.16
C CYS A 62 -16.93 -2.41 -7.20
N PRO A 63 -17.33 -2.12 -8.46
CA PRO A 63 -17.30 -3.12 -9.52
C PRO A 63 -15.88 -3.48 -9.97
N ILE A 64 -14.86 -2.71 -9.57
CA ILE A 64 -13.46 -3.01 -9.88
C ILE A 64 -12.88 -3.98 -8.83
N PRO A 65 -12.21 -5.06 -9.24
CA PRO A 65 -11.65 -6.11 -8.39
C PRO A 65 -10.31 -5.67 -7.78
N TRP A 66 -10.27 -4.49 -7.15
CA TRP A 66 -9.20 -4.15 -6.22
C TRP A 66 -9.60 -4.57 -4.80
N SER A 67 -8.60 -4.86 -3.97
CA SER A 67 -8.81 -5.09 -2.54
C SER A 67 -7.76 -4.34 -1.74
N THR A 68 -8.14 -3.89 -0.55
CA THR A 68 -7.24 -3.16 0.36
C THR A 68 -7.25 -3.82 1.73
N ALA A 69 -6.08 -3.86 2.34
CA ALA A 69 -5.90 -4.25 3.73
C ALA A 69 -4.94 -3.28 4.42
N HIS A 70 -5.10 -3.08 5.72
CA HIS A 70 -4.11 -2.37 6.53
C HIS A 70 -3.70 -3.25 7.70
N TRP A 71 -2.41 -3.25 7.98
CA TRP A 71 -1.78 -4.12 8.96
C TRP A 71 -0.89 -3.28 9.87
N LYS A 72 -0.78 -3.69 11.13
CA LYS A 72 0.21 -3.15 12.05
C LYS A 72 1.49 -3.95 11.84
N LEU A 73 2.65 -3.31 11.64
CA LEU A 73 3.88 -4.06 11.34
C LEU A 73 4.46 -4.83 12.53
N ASP A 74 4.00 -4.55 13.75
CA ASP A 74 4.40 -5.32 14.92
C ASP A 74 3.50 -6.54 15.19
N ASP A 75 2.61 -6.86 14.25
CA ASP A 75 1.84 -8.10 14.23
C ASP A 75 2.69 -9.24 13.62
N ASP A 76 2.69 -10.41 14.25
CA ASP A 76 3.44 -11.58 13.80
C ASP A 76 3.11 -11.95 12.35
N GLN A 77 1.83 -11.83 11.96
CA GLN A 77 1.39 -12.14 10.59
C GLN A 77 1.95 -11.12 9.59
N ALA A 78 2.07 -9.84 9.95
CA ALA A 78 2.65 -8.83 9.08
C ALA A 78 4.17 -9.04 8.93
N ALA A 79 4.83 -9.49 9.98
CA ALA A 79 6.26 -9.80 9.95
C ALA A 79 6.61 -10.98 9.04
N GLU A 80 5.73 -11.98 8.99
CA GLU A 80 5.89 -13.11 8.07
C GLU A 80 5.63 -12.72 6.60
N ASN A 81 4.60 -11.90 6.36
CA ASN A 81 4.16 -11.61 4.99
C ASN A 81 4.89 -10.42 4.33
N TYR A 82 5.40 -9.47 5.12
CA TYR A 82 5.95 -8.19 4.62
C TYR A 82 7.28 -7.80 5.30
N PRO A 83 8.30 -8.68 5.31
CA PRO A 83 9.58 -8.42 5.99
C PRO A 83 10.32 -7.19 5.43
N GLU A 84 10.17 -6.89 4.14
CA GLU A 84 10.78 -5.73 3.49
C GLU A 84 10.26 -4.39 4.04
N LEU A 85 9.00 -4.31 4.43
CA LEU A 85 8.43 -3.08 5.01
C LEU A 85 8.93 -2.86 6.45
N ILE A 86 9.17 -3.95 7.20
CA ILE A 86 9.81 -3.87 8.52
C ILE A 86 11.23 -3.34 8.39
N GLU A 87 11.97 -3.87 7.41
CA GLU A 87 13.36 -3.46 7.18
C GLU A 87 13.45 -2.00 6.72
N GLN A 88 12.57 -1.56 5.82
CA GLN A 88 12.48 -0.14 5.45
C GLN A 88 12.22 0.75 6.68
N ALA A 89 11.24 0.39 7.53
CA ALA A 89 10.94 1.14 8.74
C ALA A 89 12.13 1.22 9.70
N ARG A 90 12.92 0.15 9.80
CA ARG A 90 14.15 0.09 10.59
C ARG A 90 15.19 1.07 10.05
N ILE A 91 15.41 1.08 8.73
CA ILE A 91 16.35 1.98 8.05
C ILE A 91 15.92 3.44 8.22
N GLU A 92 14.65 3.76 7.98
CA GLU A 92 14.12 5.13 8.09
C GLU A 92 14.19 5.67 9.53
N ARG A 93 13.97 4.82 10.53
CA ARG A 93 14.19 5.18 11.94
C ARG A 93 15.64 5.51 12.27
N GLN A 94 16.59 4.81 11.64
CA GLN A 94 18.02 5.05 11.83
C GLN A 94 18.51 6.27 11.04
N GLY A 95 17.88 6.56 9.89
CA GLY A 95 18.20 7.70 9.03
C GLY A 95 17.60 9.05 9.45
N SER A 96 16.63 9.07 10.36
CA SER A 96 15.97 10.30 10.85
C SER A 96 16.79 11.09 11.90
N GLY A 97 18.11 10.86 11.97
CA GLY A 97 19.01 11.76 12.72
C GLY A 97 19.01 13.17 12.10
N PRO A 98 19.26 14.23 12.88
CA PRO A 98 19.30 15.59 12.34
C PRO A 98 20.27 15.65 11.16
N ALA A 99 19.82 16.25 10.05
CA ALA A 99 20.67 16.44 8.87
C ALA A 99 22.01 17.08 9.32
N PRO A 100 23.15 16.61 8.79
CA PRO A 100 24.43 17.22 9.13
C PRO A 100 24.35 18.72 8.80
N ALA A 101 24.76 19.56 9.75
CA ALA A 101 24.83 21.00 9.54
C ALA A 101 25.65 21.29 8.28
N PRO A 102 25.26 22.28 7.45
CA PRO A 102 26.01 22.61 6.25
C PRO A 102 27.46 22.91 6.63
N ALA A 103 28.40 22.30 5.91
CA ALA A 103 29.82 22.58 6.09
C ALA A 103 30.09 24.04 5.68
N GLU A 104 30.66 24.83 6.60
CA GLU A 104 31.22 26.17 6.31
C GLU A 104 32.47 26.08 5.43
#